data_AF-A0A9E5U915-F1
#
_entry.id   AF-A0A9E5U915-F1
#
_cell.length_a   1.000
_cell.length_b   1.000
_cell.length_c   1.000
_cell.angle_alpha   90.00
_cell.angle_beta   90.00
_cell.angle_gamma   90.00
#
_symmetry.space_group_name_H-M   'P 1'
#
loop_
_entity.id
_entity.type
_entity.pdbx_description
1 polymer ?
#
loop_
_entity_poly.entity_id
_entity_poly.type
_entity_poly.pdbx_seq_one_letter_code
_entity_poly.pdbx_strand_id
1 'polypeptide(L)' 'RILAPGDLFIYAVPNAGNPQKVQRYVSDWADALDSMAALGAQTLLCGHGLPIFGSERIHEALT' A
#
# COMPACT_ATOMS: atom_id res chain seq x y z
N ARG A 1 7.05 -14.89 -0.27
CA ARG A 1 6.36 -14.07 -1.31
C ARG A 1 6.60 -12.61 -1.01
N ILE A 2 7.10 -11.85 -1.99
CA ILE A 2 7.41 -10.42 -1.84
C ILE A 2 6.35 -9.61 -2.59
N LEU A 3 5.84 -8.55 -1.95
CA LEU A 3 4.92 -7.59 -2.55
C LEU A 3 5.60 -6.21 -2.61
N ALA A 4 5.52 -5.55 -3.75
CA ALA A 4 6.09 -4.21 -3.99
C ALA A 4 5.00 -3.28 -4.54
N PRO A 5 4.29 -2.53 -3.68
CA PRO A 5 3.11 -1.74 -4.07
C PRO A 5 3.44 -0.36 -4.65
N GLY A 6 4.71 0.05 -4.65
CA GLY A 6 5.10 1.43 -4.94
C GLY A 6 4.41 2.41 -3.96
N ASP A 7 3.99 3.57 -4.46
CA ASP A 7 3.37 4.64 -3.65
C ASP A 7 1.94 4.31 -3.18
N LEU A 8 1.38 3.15 -3.54
CA LEU A 8 0.10 2.68 -3.00
C LEU A 8 0.21 2.23 -1.54
N PHE A 9 1.41 2.01 -1.02
CA PHE A 9 1.61 1.85 0.43
C PHE A 9 2.86 2.56 0.89
N ILE A 10 2.68 3.53 1.78
CA ILE A 10 3.73 4.29 2.45
C ILE A 10 3.32 4.46 3.91
N TYR A 11 4.25 4.82 4.81
CA TYR A 11 3.93 5.11 6.23
C TYR A 11 3.21 6.45 6.46
N ALA A 12 2.37 6.85 5.50
CA ALA A 12 1.61 8.09 5.48
C ALA A 12 0.41 7.94 4.53
N VAL A 13 -0.53 8.88 4.61
CA VAL A 13 -1.60 8.99 3.62
C VAL A 13 -1.02 9.66 2.35
N PRO A 14 -1.08 9.03 1.17
CA PRO A 14 -0.58 9.58 -0.08
C PRO A 14 -1.46 10.76 -0.51
N ASN A 15 -0.85 11.66 -1.29
CA ASN A 15 -1.56 12.80 -1.86
C ASN A 15 -2.64 12.33 -2.85
N ALA A 16 -3.89 12.73 -2.60
CA ALA A 16 -5.06 12.43 -3.43
C ALA A 16 -5.19 13.32 -4.69
N GLY A 17 -4.27 14.25 -4.90
CA GLY A 17 -4.32 15.26 -5.95
C GLY A 17 -3.82 16.61 -5.43
N ASN A 18 -3.25 17.41 -6.33
CA ASN A 18 -2.94 18.82 -6.10
C ASN A 18 -2.80 19.53 -7.47
N PRO A 19 -2.61 20.86 -7.55
CA PRO A 19 -2.49 21.55 -8.85
C PRO A 19 -1.38 21.03 -9.79
N GLN A 20 -0.43 20.24 -9.29
CA GLN A 20 0.69 19.65 -10.02
C GLN A 20 0.54 18.12 -10.23
N LYS A 21 -0.47 17.48 -9.64
CA LYS A 21 -0.69 16.02 -9.72
C LYS A 21 -2.15 15.69 -9.98
N VAL A 22 -2.38 14.75 -10.88
CA VAL A 22 -3.73 14.25 -11.21
C VAL A 22 -4.47 13.80 -9.96
N GLN A 23 -5.79 14.04 -9.96
CA GLN A 23 -6.69 13.55 -8.93
C GLN A 23 -6.63 12.02 -8.88
N ARG A 24 -6.61 11.48 -7.66
CA ARG A 24 -6.71 10.06 -7.34
C ARG A 24 -7.93 9.84 -6.46
N TYR A 25 -8.56 8.67 -6.57
CA TYR A 25 -9.75 8.34 -5.80
C TYR A 25 -9.41 7.40 -4.66
N VAL A 26 -10.02 7.65 -3.50
CA VAL A 26 -9.83 6.84 -2.29
C VAL A 26 -10.37 5.42 -2.50
N SER A 27 -11.44 5.26 -3.30
CA SER A 27 -12.00 3.95 -3.67
C SER A 27 -10.97 3.06 -4.35
N ASP A 28 -10.31 3.58 -5.39
CA ASP A 28 -9.34 2.82 -6.17
C ASP A 28 -8.14 2.41 -5.32
N TRP A 29 -7.81 3.23 -4.32
CA TRP A 29 -6.77 2.93 -3.36
C TRP A 29 -7.18 1.84 -2.37
N ALA A 30 -8.40 1.90 -1.83
CA ALA A 30 -8.96 0.85 -0.98
C ALA A 30 -9.02 -0.50 -1.72
N ASP A 31 -9.51 -0.51 -2.96
CA ASP A 31 -9.57 -1.71 -3.80
C ASP A 31 -8.17 -2.32 -4.03
N ALA A 32 -7.15 -1.46 -4.18
CA ALA A 32 -5.77 -1.90 -4.32
C ALA A 32 -5.22 -2.53 -3.02
N LEU A 33 -5.51 -1.94 -1.86
CA LEU A 33 -5.09 -2.47 -0.57
C LEU A 33 -5.75 -3.82 -0.25
N ASP A 34 -7.05 -3.95 -0.54
CA ASP A 34 -7.78 -5.22 -0.42
C ASP A 34 -7.19 -6.29 -1.33
N SER A 35 -6.90 -5.93 -2.59
CA SER A 35 -6.25 -6.82 -3.55
C SER A 35 -4.88 -7.28 -3.07
N MET A 36 -4.11 -6.39 -2.43
CA MET A 36 -2.81 -6.72 -1.84
C MET A 36 -2.93 -7.64 -0.63
N ALA A 37 -3.90 -7.40 0.25
CA ALA A 37 -4.11 -8.19 1.46
C ALA A 37 -4.43 -9.65 1.12
N ALA A 38 -5.17 -9.89 0.03
CA ALA A 38 -5.51 -11.22 -0.47
C ALA A 38 -4.30 -12.04 -0.98
N LEU A 39 -3.16 -11.40 -1.28
CA LEU A 39 -1.98 -12.10 -1.85
C LEU A 39 -1.19 -12.91 -0.82
N GLY A 40 -1.40 -12.69 0.48
CA GLY A 40 -0.70 -13.42 1.55
C GLY A 40 0.82 -13.26 1.47
N ALA A 41 1.29 -12.01 1.33
CA ALA A 41 2.71 -11.68 1.25
C ALA A 41 3.42 -11.92 2.60
N GLN A 42 4.73 -12.20 2.54
CA GLN A 42 5.59 -12.39 3.72
C GLN A 42 6.60 -11.24 3.90
N THR A 43 6.84 -10.49 2.82
CA THR A 43 7.63 -9.26 2.81
C THR A 43 6.89 -8.22 1.99
N LEU A 44 6.69 -7.04 2.56
CA LEU A 44 6.18 -5.86 1.88
C LEU A 44 7.31 -4.84 1.73
N LEU A 45 7.66 -4.50 0.48
CA LEU A 45 8.62 -3.46 0.15
C LEU A 45 7.88 -2.15 -0.08
N CYS A 46 7.60 -1.43 0.99
CA CYS A 46 6.86 -0.16 0.99
C CYS A 46 7.46 0.86 0.01
N GLY A 47 6.63 1.66 -0.67
CA GLY A 47 7.12 2.70 -1.60
C GLY A 47 8.01 3.74 -0.92
N HIS A 48 7.69 4.04 0.35
CA HIS A 48 8.52 4.87 1.23
C HIS A 48 8.54 4.28 2.64
N GLY A 49 9.69 4.39 3.31
CA GLY A 49 9.92 3.87 4.65
C GLY A 49 10.55 2.47 4.66
N LEU A 50 10.41 1.77 5.79
CA LEU A 50 11.04 0.46 6.00
C LEU A 50 10.17 -0.69 5.47
N PRO A 51 10.76 -1.84 5.11
CA PRO A 51 9.97 -3.01 4.76
C PRO A 51 9.23 -3.59 5.97
N ILE A 52 8.09 -4.22 5.72
CA ILE A 52 7.34 -5.00 6.73
C ILE A 52 7.56 -6.48 6.48
N PHE A 53 7.85 -7.23 7.55
CA PHE A 53 8.03 -8.68 7.52
C PHE A 53 6.96 -9.37 8.35
N GLY A 54 6.50 -10.52 7.85
CA GLY A 54 5.47 -11.35 8.49
C GLY A 54 4.07 -11.08 7.92
N SER A 55 3.35 -12.15 7.58
CA SER A 55 2.06 -12.05 6.90
C SER A 55 0.98 -11.37 7.74
N GLU A 56 0.97 -11.58 9.07
CA GLU A 56 -0.01 -10.93 9.96
C GLU A 56 0.19 -9.42 10.00
N ARG A 57 1.44 -8.96 10.19
CA ARG A 57 1.76 -7.53 10.20
C ARG A 57 1.52 -6.85 8.85
N ILE A 58 1.73 -7.59 7.76
CA ILE A 58 1.43 -7.08 6.42
C ILE A 58 -0.08 -6.98 6.23
N HIS A 59 -0.86 -7.96 6.71
CA HIS A 59 -2.31 -7.89 6.65
C HIS A 59 -2.84 -6.70 7.46
N GLU A 60 -2.40 -6.54 8.71
CA GLU A 60 -2.73 -5.40 9.58
C GLU A 60 -2.38 -4.06 8.93
N ALA A 61 -1.25 -3.98 8.22
CA ALA A 61 -0.88 -2.74 7.54
C ALA A 61 -1.81 -2.41 6.36
N LEU A 62 -2.38 -3.41 5.70
CA LEU A 62 -3.19 -3.24 4.48
C LEU A 62 -4.70 -3.07 4.76
N THR A 63 -5.16 -3.23 6.01
CA THR A 63 -6.57 -3.17 6.43
C THR A 63 -6.80 -2.15 7.53
#